data_AF-A0AAQ3R8C1-F1
#
_entry.id   AF-A0AAQ3R8C1-F1
#
_cell.length_a   1.000
_cell.length_b   1.000
_cell.length_c   1.000
_cell.angle_alpha   90.00
_cell.angle_beta   90.00
_cell.angle_gamma   90.00
#
_symmetry.space_group_name_H-M   'P 1'
#
loop_
_entity.id
_entity.type
_entity.pdbx_description
1 polymer ?
#
loop_
_entity_poly.entity_id
_entity_poly.type
_entity_poly.pdbx_seq_one_letter_code
_entity_poly.pdbx_strand_id
1 'polypeptide(L)'
;MANSSPSNGAKPASVLFVCLGNICRSPMAEGAFRHLTSAGTSNQNPLIGEIDSCGTGAYHAGDYSDSRTMSVLRDNGITNYKHQARRVNIPEDFKKFDYIIAMDADNLMDLRDMVKRAKKNGQLNGNEMEKLHLYGEFGGKTKEEEIGDPYYGGRDGFEIAYKQDEMPITLYFLQTSRAVRIAWLLEELGLDSNVEYHDREANMDTPMSYRFKPGMAVGRSPGISDGNVNLIESVAIAEYLCEKYDKSSRLLPNDPAVRANVRMWMYASDGTFFMHGLSILYCSGAAPDSAEAISTCLTPQGVQAGVVS
;
A
#
# COMPACT_ATOMS: atom_id res chain seq x y z
N MET A 1 10.13 24.30 -20.03
CA MET A 1 11.08 23.33 -20.63
C MET A 1 11.94 22.77 -19.52
N ALA A 2 11.74 21.49 -19.19
CA ALA A 2 12.72 20.54 -18.66
C ALA A 2 11.95 19.27 -18.29
N ASN A 3 11.65 18.43 -19.29
CA ASN A 3 11.31 17.03 -19.05
C ASN A 3 12.60 16.36 -18.57
N SER A 4 12.74 16.15 -17.26
CA SER A 4 13.76 15.26 -16.73
C SER A 4 13.28 13.83 -16.94
N SER A 5 13.58 13.27 -18.11
CA SER A 5 13.50 11.83 -18.34
C SER A 5 14.36 11.11 -17.29
N PRO A 6 13.87 10.07 -16.61
CA PRO A 6 14.74 9.24 -15.80
C PRO A 6 15.61 8.43 -16.75
N SER A 7 16.88 8.82 -16.86
CA SER A 7 17.92 8.04 -17.50
C SER A 7 18.30 6.88 -16.58
N ASN A 8 17.70 5.72 -16.82
CA ASN A 8 18.35 4.43 -16.65
C ASN A 8 17.84 3.55 -17.79
N GLY A 9 18.75 3.05 -18.63
CA GLY A 9 18.45 2.23 -19.81
C GLY A 9 17.90 0.83 -19.50
N ALA A 10 17.18 0.66 -18.38
CA ALA A 10 16.50 -0.57 -18.04
C ALA A 10 15.20 -0.68 -18.86
N LYS A 11 15.02 -1.82 -19.52
CA LYS A 11 13.78 -2.14 -20.22
C LYS A 11 12.61 -2.11 -19.22
N PRO A 12 11.44 -1.55 -19.58
CA PRO A 12 10.23 -1.64 -18.75
C PRO A 12 9.88 -3.10 -18.41
N ALA A 13 9.54 -3.35 -17.15
CA ALA A 13 9.20 -4.67 -16.64
C ALA A 13 7.84 -5.13 -17.16
N SER A 14 7.76 -6.37 -17.64
CA SER A 14 6.50 -6.99 -18.07
C SER A 14 6.03 -8.03 -17.07
N VAL A 15 4.76 -7.97 -16.69
CA VAL A 15 4.15 -8.74 -15.58
C VAL A 15 2.98 -9.59 -16.07
N LEU A 16 2.95 -10.86 -15.69
CA LEU A 16 1.88 -11.82 -15.98
C LEU A 16 1.29 -12.38 -14.68
N PHE A 17 0.00 -12.16 -14.44
CA PHE A 17 -0.70 -12.72 -13.28
C PHE A 17 -1.33 -14.07 -13.62
N VAL A 18 -1.16 -15.07 -12.75
CA VAL A 18 -1.56 -16.45 -13.02
C VAL A 18 -2.41 -17.03 -11.89
N CYS A 19 -3.62 -17.49 -12.23
CA CYS A 19 -4.43 -18.31 -11.33
C CYS A 19 -4.79 -19.66 -11.97
N LEU A 20 -5.70 -20.44 -11.40
CA LEU A 20 -6.14 -21.71 -12.00
C LEU A 20 -6.95 -21.50 -13.31
N GLY A 21 -8.03 -20.72 -13.22
CA GLY A 21 -9.05 -20.62 -14.29
C GLY A 21 -9.02 -19.34 -15.13
N ASN A 22 -8.28 -18.31 -14.70
CA ASN A 22 -8.20 -16.99 -15.34
C ASN A 22 -9.53 -16.24 -15.53
N ILE A 23 -10.47 -16.44 -14.62
CA ILE A 23 -11.76 -15.72 -14.61
C ILE A 23 -12.01 -14.91 -13.33
N CYS A 24 -11.39 -15.28 -12.20
CA CYS A 24 -11.63 -14.62 -10.91
C CYS A 24 -10.45 -13.75 -10.45
N ARG A 25 -9.39 -14.37 -9.91
CA ARG A 25 -8.27 -13.71 -9.24
C ARG A 25 -7.28 -13.04 -10.19
N SER A 26 -6.69 -13.78 -11.13
CA SER A 26 -5.68 -13.17 -12.02
C SER A 26 -6.21 -12.03 -12.91
N PRO A 27 -7.47 -12.04 -13.39
CA PRO A 27 -8.04 -10.86 -14.05
C PRO A 27 -8.29 -9.68 -13.09
N MET A 28 -8.59 -9.95 -11.82
CA MET A 28 -8.75 -8.92 -10.79
C MET A 28 -7.43 -8.22 -10.53
N ALA A 29 -6.37 -8.98 -10.27
CA ALA A 29 -5.01 -8.48 -10.08
C ALA A 29 -4.52 -7.69 -11.30
N GLU A 30 -4.77 -8.18 -12.51
CA GLU A 30 -4.43 -7.47 -13.75
C GLU A 30 -5.19 -6.14 -13.87
N GLY A 31 -6.50 -6.14 -13.62
CA GLY A 31 -7.33 -4.94 -13.65
C GLY A 31 -6.84 -3.88 -12.67
N ALA A 32 -6.59 -4.29 -11.41
CA ALA A 32 -6.05 -3.44 -10.36
C ALA A 32 -4.65 -2.90 -10.73
N PHE A 33 -3.74 -3.76 -11.17
CA PHE A 33 -2.38 -3.38 -11.52
C PHE A 33 -2.33 -2.43 -12.73
N ARG A 34 -3.14 -2.66 -13.77
CA ARG A 34 -3.28 -1.73 -14.91
C ARG A 34 -3.81 -0.37 -14.46
N HIS A 35 -4.77 -0.34 -13.53
CA HIS A 35 -5.29 0.90 -12.98
C HIS A 35 -4.22 1.66 -12.19
N LEU A 36 -3.53 0.98 -11.26
CA LEU A 36 -2.44 1.56 -10.46
C LEU A 36 -1.34 2.15 -11.33
N THR A 37 -0.91 1.41 -12.36
CA THR A 37 0.16 1.81 -13.28
C THR A 37 -0.30 2.74 -14.39
N SER A 38 -1.59 3.10 -14.43
CA SER A 38 -2.20 3.91 -15.49
C SER A 38 -1.90 3.37 -16.90
N ALA A 39 -1.83 2.04 -17.02
CA ALA A 39 -1.41 1.35 -18.24
C ALA A 39 -2.35 1.64 -19.41
N GLY A 40 -1.76 1.98 -20.57
CA GLY A 40 -2.51 2.36 -21.76
C GLY A 40 -3.04 3.80 -21.74
N THR A 41 -2.60 4.64 -20.80
CA THR A 41 -2.89 6.09 -20.77
C THR A 41 -1.63 6.91 -20.98
N SER A 42 -1.78 8.24 -21.17
CA SER A 42 -0.64 9.17 -21.27
C SER A 42 0.22 9.24 -20.00
N ASN A 43 -0.31 8.77 -18.87
CA ASN A 43 0.34 8.82 -17.56
C ASN A 43 0.87 7.44 -17.12
N GLN A 44 1.04 6.50 -18.06
CA GLN A 44 1.57 5.18 -17.75
C GLN A 44 2.92 5.27 -17.04
N ASN A 45 3.11 4.45 -15.99
CA ASN A 45 4.38 4.36 -15.29
C ASN A 45 5.49 3.88 -16.26
N PRO A 46 6.58 4.66 -16.46
CA PRO A 46 7.60 4.35 -17.47
C PRO A 46 8.40 3.08 -17.18
N LEU A 47 8.35 2.55 -15.95
CA LEU A 47 9.01 1.32 -15.56
C LEU A 47 8.19 0.06 -15.90
N ILE A 48 6.92 0.23 -16.29
CA ILE A 48 6.00 -0.89 -16.54
C ILE A 48 5.71 -0.99 -18.03
N GLY A 49 6.05 -2.15 -18.57
CA GLY A 49 5.81 -2.52 -19.96
C GLY A 49 4.47 -3.21 -20.11
N GLU A 50 4.51 -4.50 -20.43
CA GLU A 50 3.32 -5.28 -20.74
C GLU A 50 2.70 -5.90 -19.49
N ILE A 51 1.37 -5.90 -19.42
CA ILE A 51 0.58 -6.45 -18.32
C ILE A 51 -0.48 -7.36 -18.92
N ASP A 52 -0.58 -8.58 -18.40
CA ASP A 52 -1.54 -9.58 -18.85
C ASP A 52 -1.89 -10.55 -17.71
N SER A 53 -2.90 -11.38 -17.91
CA SER A 53 -3.23 -12.48 -17.01
C SER A 53 -3.54 -13.79 -17.75
N CYS A 54 -3.27 -14.91 -17.10
CA CYS A 54 -3.58 -16.23 -17.64
C CYS A 54 -3.92 -17.26 -16.54
N GLY A 55 -4.22 -18.47 -16.99
CA GLY A 55 -4.58 -19.62 -16.16
C GLY A 55 -3.56 -20.76 -16.30
N THR A 56 -3.31 -21.53 -15.24
CA THR A 56 -2.59 -22.81 -15.36
C THR A 56 -3.45 -23.85 -16.10
N GLY A 57 -4.76 -23.82 -15.84
CA GLY A 57 -5.77 -24.59 -16.55
C GLY A 57 -6.24 -23.94 -17.87
N ALA A 58 -6.94 -24.72 -18.69
CA ALA A 58 -7.63 -24.25 -19.90
C ALA A 58 -9.16 -24.26 -19.75
N TYR A 59 -9.69 -24.48 -18.55
CA TYR A 59 -11.12 -24.75 -18.32
C TYR A 59 -12.05 -23.66 -18.87
N HIS A 60 -11.59 -22.41 -18.86
CA HIS A 60 -12.36 -21.24 -19.25
C HIS A 60 -11.77 -20.51 -20.46
N ALA A 61 -10.91 -21.15 -21.26
CA ALA A 61 -10.25 -20.45 -22.37
C ALA A 61 -11.28 -19.85 -23.34
N GLY A 62 -11.24 -18.52 -23.52
CA GLY A 62 -12.16 -17.73 -24.32
C GLY A 62 -13.32 -17.09 -23.54
N ASP A 63 -13.58 -17.54 -22.31
CA ASP A 63 -14.63 -16.98 -21.46
C ASP A 63 -14.26 -15.57 -20.98
N TYR A 64 -15.27 -14.77 -20.64
CA TYR A 64 -15.05 -13.49 -19.95
C TYR A 64 -14.77 -13.70 -18.46
N SER A 65 -14.16 -12.69 -17.82
CA SER A 65 -14.00 -12.67 -16.37
C SER A 65 -15.34 -12.81 -15.64
N ASP A 66 -15.30 -13.42 -14.46
CA ASP A 66 -16.48 -13.61 -13.61
C ASP A 66 -17.18 -12.27 -13.35
N SER A 67 -18.51 -12.28 -13.47
CA SER A 67 -19.34 -11.08 -13.26
C SER A 67 -19.12 -10.42 -11.89
N ARG A 68 -18.76 -11.20 -10.85
CA ARG A 68 -18.45 -10.71 -9.50
C ARG A 68 -17.12 -9.97 -9.49
N THR A 69 -16.07 -10.50 -10.14
CA THR A 69 -14.80 -9.78 -10.36
C THR A 69 -15.06 -8.46 -11.08
N MET A 70 -15.83 -8.48 -12.17
CA MET A 70 -16.16 -7.26 -12.91
C MET A 70 -17.00 -6.26 -12.10
N SER A 71 -17.83 -6.75 -11.17
CA SER A 71 -18.56 -5.87 -10.25
C SER A 71 -17.62 -5.16 -9.30
N VAL A 72 -16.73 -5.91 -8.63
CA VAL A 72 -15.78 -5.34 -7.66
C VAL A 72 -14.82 -4.35 -8.33
N LEU A 73 -14.32 -4.66 -9.52
CA LEU A 73 -13.49 -3.74 -10.31
C LEU A 73 -14.23 -2.43 -10.60
N ARG A 74 -15.52 -2.49 -10.99
CA ARG A 74 -16.33 -1.29 -11.26
C ARG A 74 -16.58 -0.45 -10.02
N ASP A 75 -16.86 -1.08 -8.88
CA ASP A 75 -17.07 -0.37 -7.61
C ASP A 75 -15.81 0.39 -7.18
N ASN A 76 -14.63 -0.09 -7.59
CA ASN A 76 -13.34 0.56 -7.37
C ASN A 76 -12.89 1.46 -8.55
N GLY A 77 -13.82 1.84 -9.43
CA GLY A 77 -13.56 2.82 -10.51
C GLY A 77 -12.91 2.25 -11.77
N ILE A 78 -12.66 0.94 -11.82
CA ILE A 78 -12.07 0.24 -12.96
C ILE A 78 -13.20 -0.23 -13.89
N THR A 79 -13.68 0.69 -14.73
CA THR A 79 -14.88 0.48 -15.56
C THR A 79 -14.60 0.01 -16.98
N ASN A 80 -13.37 0.21 -17.47
CA ASN A 80 -12.98 -0.08 -18.85
C ASN A 80 -12.15 -1.37 -19.01
N TYR A 81 -12.06 -2.19 -17.97
CA TYR A 81 -11.33 -3.46 -18.02
C TYR A 81 -12.07 -4.47 -18.89
N LYS A 82 -11.33 -5.14 -19.77
CA LYS A 82 -11.82 -6.21 -20.66
C LYS A 82 -10.76 -7.29 -20.72
N HIS A 83 -11.20 -8.52 -20.55
CA HIS A 83 -10.32 -9.68 -20.53
C HIS A 83 -11.03 -10.89 -21.13
N GLN A 84 -10.25 -11.78 -21.72
CA GLN A 84 -10.69 -13.10 -22.12
C GLN A 84 -9.72 -14.12 -21.55
N ALA A 85 -10.29 -15.09 -20.84
CA ALA A 85 -9.52 -16.10 -20.16
C ALA A 85 -8.66 -16.88 -21.16
N ARG A 86 -7.40 -17.11 -20.81
CA ARG A 86 -6.46 -17.87 -21.62
C ARG A 86 -5.56 -18.72 -20.73
N ARG A 87 -5.03 -19.80 -21.30
CA ARG A 87 -4.02 -20.62 -20.62
C ARG A 87 -2.63 -20.00 -20.80
N VAL A 88 -1.74 -20.28 -19.85
CA VAL A 88 -0.31 -20.01 -19.99
C VAL A 88 0.24 -20.69 -21.26
N ASN A 89 0.94 -19.91 -22.08
CA ASN A 89 1.49 -20.32 -23.36
C ASN A 89 3.02 -20.46 -23.26
N ILE A 90 3.50 -21.70 -23.27
CA ILE A 90 4.93 -22.02 -23.24
C ILE A 90 5.42 -22.32 -24.67
N PRO A 91 6.50 -21.68 -25.15
CA PRO A 91 7.47 -20.86 -24.40
C PRO A 91 7.21 -19.35 -24.45
N GLU A 92 6.21 -18.88 -25.19
CA GLU A 92 6.07 -17.46 -25.54
C GLU A 92 5.85 -16.54 -24.34
N ASP A 93 5.02 -16.92 -23.36
CA ASP A 93 4.81 -16.12 -22.14
C ASP A 93 6.13 -15.99 -21.35
N PHE A 94 6.94 -17.05 -21.27
CA PHE A 94 8.22 -17.03 -20.56
C PHE A 94 9.31 -16.23 -21.27
N LYS A 95 9.18 -15.98 -22.58
CA LYS A 95 10.06 -15.05 -23.32
C LYS A 95 9.64 -13.61 -23.12
N LYS A 96 8.31 -13.39 -23.06
CA LYS A 96 7.67 -12.09 -23.10
C LYS A 96 7.68 -11.39 -21.74
N PHE A 97 7.36 -12.12 -20.68
CA PHE A 97 7.21 -11.58 -19.33
C PHE A 97 8.47 -11.76 -18.50
N ASP A 98 8.75 -10.76 -17.67
CA ASP A 98 9.89 -10.75 -16.75
C ASP A 98 9.48 -11.32 -15.39
N TYR A 99 8.25 -11.00 -14.95
CA TYR A 99 7.65 -11.48 -13.70
C TYR A 99 6.37 -12.27 -14.01
N ILE A 100 6.29 -13.50 -13.50
CA ILE A 100 5.11 -14.36 -13.60
C ILE A 100 4.65 -14.65 -12.18
N ILE A 101 3.53 -14.05 -11.80
CA ILE A 101 3.06 -13.96 -10.42
C ILE A 101 1.87 -14.90 -10.22
N ALA A 102 2.05 -15.92 -9.40
CA ALA A 102 1.04 -16.89 -9.03
C ALA A 102 0.17 -16.37 -7.87
N MET A 103 -1.14 -16.59 -7.92
CA MET A 103 -2.08 -16.12 -6.88
C MET A 103 -2.01 -16.95 -5.59
N ASP A 104 -1.68 -18.24 -5.68
CA ASP A 104 -1.55 -19.17 -4.54
C ASP A 104 -0.38 -20.16 -4.75
N ALA A 105 -0.04 -20.94 -3.72
CA ALA A 105 1.05 -21.91 -3.82
C ALA A 105 0.78 -23.05 -4.81
N ASP A 106 -0.48 -23.45 -5.00
CA ASP A 106 -0.86 -24.50 -5.94
C ASP A 106 -0.57 -24.04 -7.39
N ASN A 107 -0.91 -22.80 -7.72
CA ASN A 107 -0.63 -22.18 -9.01
C ASN A 107 0.88 -22.06 -9.24
N LEU A 108 1.64 -21.69 -8.20
CA LEU A 108 3.10 -21.62 -8.28
C LEU A 108 3.71 -23.01 -8.49
N MET A 109 3.21 -24.03 -7.80
CA MET A 109 3.64 -25.41 -7.96
C MET A 109 3.34 -25.93 -9.37
N ASP A 110 2.13 -25.69 -9.89
CA ASP A 110 1.72 -26.02 -11.25
C ASP A 110 2.65 -25.39 -12.29
N LEU A 111 2.95 -24.09 -12.16
CA LEU A 111 3.86 -23.38 -13.05
C LEU A 111 5.26 -23.97 -13.01
N ARG A 112 5.80 -24.27 -11.82
CA ARG A 112 7.10 -24.93 -11.68
C ARG A 112 7.11 -26.29 -12.38
N ASP A 113 6.06 -27.08 -12.25
CA ASP A 113 5.98 -28.39 -12.91
C ASP A 113 5.78 -28.28 -14.43
N MET A 114 5.10 -27.25 -14.92
CA MET A 114 5.06 -26.92 -16.35
C MET A 114 6.45 -26.54 -16.87
N VAL A 115 7.21 -25.70 -16.16
CA VAL A 115 8.59 -25.32 -16.54
C VAL A 115 9.51 -26.55 -16.57
N LYS A 116 9.46 -27.43 -15.55
CA LYS A 116 10.26 -28.68 -15.55
C LYS A 116 9.97 -29.54 -16.78
N ARG A 117 8.69 -29.73 -17.12
CA ARG A 117 8.25 -30.51 -18.29
C ARG A 117 8.72 -29.86 -19.60
N ALA A 118 8.56 -28.55 -19.72
CA ALA A 118 8.97 -27.80 -20.89
C ALA A 118 10.49 -27.83 -21.11
N LYS A 119 11.29 -27.76 -20.02
CA LYS A 119 12.75 -27.96 -20.08
C LYS A 119 13.13 -29.36 -20.54
N LYS A 120 12.47 -30.39 -20.01
CA LYS A 120 12.69 -31.78 -20.45
C LYS A 120 12.37 -31.98 -21.93
N ASN A 121 11.38 -31.26 -22.45
CA ASN A 121 10.97 -31.31 -23.85
C ASN A 121 11.77 -30.35 -24.76
N GLY A 122 12.78 -29.65 -24.24
CA GLY A 122 13.61 -28.71 -25.01
C GLY A 122 12.91 -27.41 -25.42
N GLN A 123 11.73 -27.12 -24.87
CA GLN A 123 10.98 -25.87 -25.16
C GLN A 123 11.55 -24.66 -24.39
N LEU A 124 12.18 -24.92 -23.24
CA LEU A 124 12.82 -23.94 -22.36
C LEU A 124 14.22 -24.41 -22.01
N ASN A 125 15.16 -23.49 -21.82
CA ASN A 125 16.59 -23.83 -21.62
C ASN A 125 17.35 -22.86 -20.72
N GLY A 126 16.69 -21.87 -20.10
CA GLY A 126 17.33 -20.84 -19.28
C GLY A 126 16.95 -20.88 -17.81
N ASN A 127 16.81 -19.69 -17.23
CA ASN A 127 16.49 -19.49 -15.81
C ASN A 127 14.99 -19.17 -15.60
N GLU A 128 14.10 -19.81 -16.33
CA GLU A 128 12.65 -19.49 -16.30
C GLU A 128 12.01 -19.68 -14.91
N MET A 129 12.64 -20.48 -14.03
CA MET A 129 12.22 -20.63 -12.64
C MET A 129 12.39 -19.35 -11.82
N GLU A 130 13.38 -18.51 -12.15
CA GLU A 130 13.66 -17.26 -11.43
C GLU A 130 12.60 -16.18 -11.73
N LYS A 131 11.79 -16.37 -12.77
CA LYS A 131 10.68 -15.48 -13.13
C LYS A 131 9.39 -15.78 -12.35
N LEU A 132 9.33 -16.91 -11.65
CA LEU A 132 8.13 -17.39 -10.97
C LEU A 132 8.11 -16.88 -9.52
N HIS A 133 7.07 -16.14 -9.17
CA HIS A 133 6.90 -15.54 -7.85
C HIS A 133 5.50 -15.82 -7.29
N LEU A 134 5.38 -15.89 -5.97
CA LEU A 134 4.07 -15.81 -5.31
C LEU A 134 3.62 -14.34 -5.22
N TYR A 135 2.32 -14.09 -5.32
CA TYR A 135 1.76 -12.74 -5.17
C TYR A 135 2.18 -12.06 -3.85
N GLY A 136 2.14 -12.81 -2.75
CA GLY A 136 2.57 -12.35 -1.43
C GLY A 136 4.00 -11.80 -1.37
N GLU A 137 4.90 -12.19 -2.28
CA GLU A 137 6.27 -11.67 -2.32
C GLU A 137 6.33 -10.15 -2.60
N PHE A 138 5.31 -9.59 -3.25
CA PHE A 138 5.25 -8.19 -3.65
C PHE A 138 4.11 -7.40 -3.01
N GLY A 139 2.95 -8.04 -2.81
CA GLY A 139 1.73 -7.37 -2.36
C GLY A 139 1.20 -7.82 -0.99
N GLY A 140 1.73 -8.90 -0.43
CA GLY A 140 1.21 -9.48 0.81
C GLY A 140 1.74 -8.83 2.08
N LYS A 141 0.97 -8.95 3.17
CA LYS A 141 1.41 -8.75 4.57
C LYS A 141 2.59 -9.65 4.91
N THR A 142 2.64 -10.84 4.31
CA THR A 142 3.75 -11.79 4.39
C THR A 142 4.16 -12.26 3.01
N LYS A 143 5.43 -12.65 2.83
CA LYS A 143 5.93 -13.17 1.54
C LYS A 143 5.23 -14.44 1.10
N GLU A 144 4.68 -15.18 2.06
CA GLU A 144 3.93 -16.41 1.89
C GLU A 144 2.41 -16.19 1.74
N GLU A 145 1.95 -14.94 1.66
CA GLU A 145 0.51 -14.66 1.54
C GLU A 145 -0.03 -15.14 0.19
N GLU A 146 -1.18 -15.82 0.27
CA GLU A 146 -1.95 -16.29 -0.87
C GLU A 146 -3.25 -15.51 -1.02
N ILE A 147 -3.64 -15.27 -2.27
CA ILE A 147 -4.95 -14.72 -2.60
C ILE A 147 -5.94 -15.88 -2.64
N GLY A 148 -6.76 -15.99 -1.60
CA GLY A 148 -7.74 -17.07 -1.44
C GLY A 148 -8.71 -17.13 -2.62
N ASP A 149 -9.05 -18.33 -3.08
CA ASP A 149 -9.93 -18.50 -4.24
C ASP A 149 -11.38 -18.10 -3.91
N PRO A 150 -11.92 -17.01 -4.50
CA PRO A 150 -13.25 -16.54 -4.18
C PRO A 150 -14.35 -17.30 -4.94
N TYR A 151 -13.99 -18.23 -5.85
CA TYR A 151 -14.94 -18.82 -6.81
C TYR A 151 -16.18 -19.44 -6.14
N TYR A 152 -15.97 -20.19 -5.05
CA TYR A 152 -17.03 -20.83 -4.26
C TYR A 152 -17.63 -19.91 -3.18
N GLY A 153 -17.13 -18.69 -3.05
CA GLY A 153 -17.62 -17.68 -2.12
C GLY A 153 -18.75 -16.82 -2.70
N GLY A 154 -19.40 -16.07 -1.80
CA GLY A 154 -20.27 -14.96 -2.18
C GLY A 154 -19.48 -13.76 -2.69
N ARG A 155 -20.17 -12.64 -2.91
CA ARG A 155 -19.54 -11.37 -3.32
C ARG A 155 -18.43 -10.93 -2.37
N ASP A 156 -18.63 -11.13 -1.07
CA ASP A 156 -17.65 -10.76 -0.03
C ASP A 156 -16.28 -11.40 -0.25
N GLY A 157 -16.23 -12.63 -0.78
CA GLY A 157 -14.96 -13.29 -1.11
C GLY A 157 -14.19 -12.57 -2.22
N PHE A 158 -14.90 -12.01 -3.21
CA PHE A 158 -14.29 -11.22 -4.28
C PHE A 158 -13.82 -9.85 -3.79
N GLU A 159 -14.53 -9.24 -2.83
CA GLU A 159 -14.09 -7.99 -2.21
C GLU A 159 -12.85 -8.20 -1.33
N ILE A 160 -12.77 -9.32 -0.60
CA ILE A 160 -11.57 -9.69 0.16
C ILE A 160 -10.39 -9.92 -0.79
N ALA A 161 -10.57 -10.70 -1.86
CA ALA A 161 -9.52 -10.94 -2.85
C ALA A 161 -9.02 -9.63 -3.48
N TYR A 162 -9.93 -8.71 -3.82
CA TYR A 162 -9.56 -7.40 -4.35
C TYR A 162 -8.77 -6.55 -3.35
N LYS A 163 -9.15 -6.58 -2.07
CA LYS A 163 -8.39 -5.88 -1.02
C LYS A 163 -7.00 -6.46 -0.81
N GLN A 164 -6.84 -7.78 -0.95
CA GLN A 164 -5.52 -8.40 -0.93
C GLN A 164 -4.70 -8.08 -2.19
N ASP A 165 -5.38 -7.82 -3.32
CA ASP A 165 -4.75 -7.33 -4.56
C ASP A 165 -4.37 -5.84 -4.51
N GLU A 166 -4.92 -5.06 -3.58
CA GLU A 166 -4.52 -3.67 -3.35
C GLU A 166 -3.25 -3.62 -2.49
N MET A 167 -2.22 -2.94 -3.00
CA MET A 167 -1.03 -2.68 -2.20
C MET A 167 -1.42 -1.83 -0.98
N PRO A 168 -1.05 -2.25 0.25
CA PRO A 168 -1.40 -1.50 1.44
C PRO A 168 -0.75 -0.12 1.41
N ILE A 169 -1.47 0.87 1.94
CA ILE A 169 -0.91 2.21 2.13
C ILE A 169 0.27 2.09 3.07
N THR A 170 1.44 2.55 2.66
CA THR A 170 2.61 2.59 3.53
C THR A 170 2.66 3.94 4.24
N LEU A 171 2.57 3.93 5.57
CA LEU A 171 2.82 5.09 6.42
C LEU A 171 4.27 5.05 6.91
N TYR A 172 5.06 6.04 6.50
CA TYR A 172 6.39 6.26 7.06
C TYR A 172 6.26 7.03 8.38
N PHE A 173 6.45 6.31 9.49
CA PHE A 173 6.26 6.83 10.83
C PHE A 173 7.60 7.17 11.47
N LEU A 174 7.93 8.46 11.57
CA LEU A 174 9.09 8.93 12.34
C LEU A 174 8.72 9.09 13.82
N GLN A 175 9.59 8.68 14.74
CA GLN A 175 9.43 8.88 16.18
C GLN A 175 9.06 10.33 16.53
N THR A 176 8.14 10.49 17.50
CA THR A 176 7.65 11.80 17.99
C THR A 176 7.32 12.76 16.85
N SER A 177 6.39 12.35 15.98
CA SER A 177 6.00 13.12 14.80
C SER A 177 4.48 13.21 14.63
N ARG A 178 4.06 14.02 13.65
CA ARG A 178 2.67 14.15 13.21
C ARG A 178 2.12 12.89 12.53
N ALA A 179 2.85 11.77 12.52
CA ALA A 179 2.39 10.52 11.94
C ALA A 179 1.27 9.85 12.74
N VAL A 180 1.16 10.11 14.04
CA VAL A 180 0.11 9.53 14.90
C VAL A 180 -1.31 9.84 14.39
N ARG A 181 -1.56 11.07 13.93
CA ARG A 181 -2.88 11.44 13.36
C ARG A 181 -3.20 10.70 12.07
N ILE A 182 -2.18 10.32 11.29
CA ILE A 182 -2.39 9.57 10.05
C ILE A 182 -2.61 8.10 10.38
N ALA A 183 -1.85 7.54 11.32
CA ALA A 183 -2.07 6.18 11.81
C ALA A 183 -3.52 5.99 12.31
N TRP A 184 -4.00 6.90 13.17
CA TRP A 184 -5.40 6.87 13.63
C TRP A 184 -6.41 7.07 12.50
N LEU A 185 -6.14 7.94 11.53
CA LEU A 185 -7.05 8.13 10.40
C LEU A 185 -7.16 6.87 9.53
N LEU A 186 -6.04 6.17 9.31
CA LEU A 186 -6.04 4.91 8.56
C LEU A 186 -6.88 3.85 9.28
N GLU A 187 -6.76 3.74 10.61
CA GLU A 187 -7.59 2.87 11.44
C GLU A 187 -9.09 3.25 11.37
N GLU A 188 -9.43 4.54 11.50
CA GLU A 188 -10.81 5.05 11.42
C GLU A 188 -11.47 4.85 10.05
N LEU A 189 -10.67 4.82 8.99
CA LEU A 189 -11.12 4.50 7.63
C LEU A 189 -11.18 2.99 7.37
N GLY A 190 -10.71 2.15 8.30
CA GLY A 190 -10.63 0.70 8.13
C GLY A 190 -9.69 0.29 7.00
N LEU A 191 -8.64 1.08 6.75
CA LEU A 191 -7.67 0.84 5.69
C LEU A 191 -6.53 -0.04 6.21
N ASP A 192 -6.27 -1.14 5.51
CA ASP A 192 -5.08 -1.94 5.75
C ASP A 192 -3.85 -1.11 5.36
N SER A 193 -2.98 -0.87 6.33
CA SER A 193 -1.78 -0.05 6.16
C SER A 193 -0.53 -0.74 6.69
N ASN A 194 0.57 -0.58 5.97
CA ASN A 194 1.89 -0.96 6.44
C ASN A 194 2.53 0.24 7.14
N VAL A 195 2.83 0.13 8.43
CA VAL A 195 3.47 1.20 9.19
C VAL A 195 4.96 0.93 9.29
N GLU A 196 5.76 1.66 8.51
CA GLU A 196 7.21 1.61 8.59
C GLU A 196 7.70 2.60 9.64
N TYR A 197 8.04 2.08 10.82
CA TYR A 197 8.51 2.90 11.93
C TYR A 197 10.02 3.17 11.85
N HIS A 198 10.39 4.42 12.14
CA HIS A 198 11.77 4.90 12.13
C HIS A 198 12.05 5.73 13.38
N ASP A 199 13.11 5.39 14.12
CA ASP A 199 13.59 6.20 15.22
C ASP A 199 14.35 7.45 14.73
N ARG A 200 14.37 8.49 15.56
CA ARG A 200 15.25 9.63 15.34
C ARG A 200 16.67 9.27 15.75
N GLU A 201 17.64 9.96 15.15
CA GLU A 201 19.03 9.89 15.58
C GLU A 201 19.16 10.45 17.01
N ALA A 202 20.27 10.15 17.71
CA ALA A 202 20.47 10.58 19.10
C ALA A 202 20.40 12.10 19.30
N ASN A 203 20.65 12.88 18.26
CA ASN A 203 20.53 14.34 18.24
C ASN A 203 19.12 14.83 17.84
N MET A 204 18.12 13.95 17.80
CA MET A 204 16.75 14.15 17.34
C MET A 204 16.60 14.45 15.84
N ASP A 205 17.67 14.34 15.04
CA ASP A 205 17.58 14.50 13.59
C ASP A 205 16.87 13.31 12.92
N THR A 206 16.34 13.57 11.73
CA THR A 206 15.77 12.54 10.86
C THR A 206 16.90 11.67 10.28
N PRO A 207 16.84 10.33 10.41
CA PRO A 207 17.86 9.44 9.88
C PRO A 207 17.90 9.46 8.35
N MET A 208 19.07 9.17 7.77
CA MET A 208 19.23 9.15 6.30
C MET A 208 18.33 8.11 5.64
N SER A 209 18.11 6.95 6.29
CA SER A 209 17.23 5.89 5.80
C SER A 209 15.77 6.34 5.61
N TYR A 210 15.31 7.31 6.40
CA TYR A 210 13.97 7.90 6.26
C TYR A 210 13.93 8.96 5.14
N ARG A 211 14.98 9.79 5.02
CA ARG A 211 15.04 10.89 4.03
C ARG A 211 14.96 10.41 2.56
N PHE A 212 15.34 9.16 2.30
CA PHE A 212 15.30 8.56 0.97
C PHE A 212 14.01 7.81 0.64
N LYS A 213 13.01 7.82 1.53
CA LYS A 213 11.71 7.20 1.22
C LYS A 213 10.99 7.95 0.08
N PRO A 214 10.15 7.27 -0.71
CA PRO A 214 9.40 7.88 -1.81
C PRO A 214 8.67 9.17 -1.38
N GLY A 215 8.95 10.28 -2.07
CA GLY A 215 8.37 11.59 -1.76
C GLY A 215 8.90 12.29 -0.50
N MET A 216 9.83 11.68 0.25
CA MET A 216 10.30 12.16 1.57
C MET A 216 11.62 12.95 1.54
N ALA A 217 12.00 13.50 0.38
CA ALA A 217 13.31 14.14 0.14
C ALA A 217 13.69 15.28 1.11
N VAL A 218 12.77 15.75 1.94
CA VAL A 218 12.96 16.84 2.92
C VAL A 218 13.09 16.33 4.37
N GLY A 219 13.02 15.01 4.61
CA GLY A 219 13.08 14.42 5.95
C GLY A 219 11.91 14.83 6.86
N ARG A 220 10.80 15.28 6.26
CA ARG A 220 9.58 15.68 6.96
C ARG A 220 8.70 14.46 7.22
N SER A 221 8.03 14.49 8.36
CA SER A 221 7.06 13.47 8.78
C SER A 221 5.70 14.13 9.08
N PRO A 222 4.58 13.46 8.80
CA PRO A 222 4.45 12.15 8.16
C PRO A 222 4.65 12.14 6.65
N GLY A 223 4.89 10.94 6.15
CA GLY A 223 4.83 10.60 4.75
C GLY A 223 3.98 9.36 4.50
N ILE A 224 3.27 9.32 3.38
CA ILE A 224 2.63 8.08 2.91
C ILE A 224 3.02 7.75 1.47
N SER A 225 2.94 6.46 1.16
CA SER A 225 2.89 5.93 -0.20
C SER A 225 1.58 5.15 -0.38
N ASP A 226 0.81 5.56 -1.37
CA ASP A 226 -0.43 4.91 -1.80
C ASP A 226 -0.35 4.67 -3.32
N GLY A 227 0.12 3.48 -3.70
CA GLY A 227 0.50 3.16 -5.07
C GLY A 227 1.56 4.13 -5.61
N ASN A 228 1.22 4.87 -6.66
CA ASN A 228 2.11 5.88 -7.26
C ASN A 228 2.03 7.25 -6.58
N VAL A 229 1.11 7.45 -5.63
CA VAL A 229 0.91 8.71 -4.93
C VAL A 229 1.78 8.71 -3.68
N ASN A 230 2.73 9.65 -3.63
CA ASN A 230 3.59 9.87 -2.47
C ASN A 230 3.29 11.26 -1.93
N LEU A 231 2.85 11.34 -0.68
CA LEU A 231 2.41 12.59 -0.06
C LEU A 231 3.13 12.83 1.25
N ILE A 232 3.52 14.09 1.45
CA ILE A 232 3.99 14.64 2.71
C ILE A 232 2.97 15.66 3.24
N GLU A 233 3.15 16.05 4.50
CA GLU A 233 2.30 16.97 5.25
C GLU A 233 0.98 16.35 5.69
N SER A 234 0.79 16.30 7.01
CA SER A 234 -0.29 15.53 7.64
C SER A 234 -1.70 16.00 7.26
N VAL A 235 -1.89 17.30 6.97
CA VAL A 235 -3.18 17.83 6.52
C VAL A 235 -3.50 17.40 5.09
N ALA A 236 -2.55 17.53 4.18
CA ALA A 236 -2.71 17.12 2.79
C ALA A 236 -2.97 15.61 2.68
N ILE A 237 -2.24 14.81 3.47
CA ILE A 237 -2.45 13.36 3.55
C ILE A 237 -3.87 13.05 4.05
N ALA A 238 -4.32 13.70 5.13
CA ALA A 238 -5.64 13.44 5.68
C ALA A 238 -6.78 13.81 4.72
N GLU A 239 -6.65 14.95 4.01
CA GLU A 239 -7.62 15.31 2.98
C GLU A 239 -7.65 14.28 1.85
N TYR A 240 -6.49 13.89 1.32
CA TYR A 240 -6.38 12.87 0.29
C TYR A 240 -7.04 11.54 0.69
N LEU A 241 -6.75 11.05 1.90
CA LEU A 241 -7.30 9.80 2.40
C LEU A 241 -8.83 9.87 2.55
N CYS A 242 -9.36 10.96 3.11
CA CYS A 242 -10.81 11.15 3.19
C CYS A 242 -11.44 11.25 1.80
N GLU A 243 -10.86 12.03 0.88
CA GLU A 243 -11.43 12.19 -0.47
C GLU A 243 -11.42 10.89 -1.28
N LYS A 244 -10.39 10.05 -1.12
CA LYS A 244 -10.25 8.80 -1.86
C LYS A 244 -11.05 7.65 -1.21
N TYR A 245 -10.99 7.51 0.11
CA TYR A 245 -11.44 6.30 0.81
C TYR A 245 -12.70 6.48 1.65
N ASP A 246 -13.04 7.69 2.10
CA ASP A 246 -14.29 7.94 2.82
C ASP A 246 -15.47 8.12 1.86
N LYS A 247 -15.94 6.99 1.30
CA LYS A 247 -17.07 6.96 0.35
C LYS A 247 -18.36 7.55 0.93
N SER A 248 -18.49 7.59 2.25
CA SER A 248 -19.64 8.16 2.95
C SER A 248 -19.53 9.66 3.22
N SER A 249 -18.35 10.26 2.99
CA SER A 249 -18.03 11.64 3.36
C SER A 249 -18.36 11.95 4.83
N ARG A 250 -18.13 10.98 5.73
CA ARG A 250 -18.38 11.07 7.17
C ARG A 250 -17.36 11.96 7.86
N LEU A 251 -16.07 11.81 7.53
CA LEU A 251 -14.94 12.50 8.14
C LEU A 251 -14.66 13.84 7.46
N LEU A 252 -14.90 13.94 6.15
CA LEU A 252 -14.79 15.18 5.39
C LEU A 252 -16.08 15.44 4.59
N PRO A 253 -17.11 16.04 5.21
CA PRO A 253 -18.41 16.26 4.57
C PRO A 253 -18.35 17.16 3.33
N ASN A 254 -19.28 16.94 2.40
CA ASN A 254 -19.36 17.71 1.17
C ASN A 254 -20.00 19.10 1.35
N ASP A 255 -20.77 19.31 2.43
CA ASP A 255 -21.32 20.63 2.74
C ASP A 255 -20.20 21.65 2.96
N PRO A 256 -20.18 22.78 2.22
CA PRO A 256 -19.08 23.74 2.28
C PRO A 256 -18.84 24.33 3.68
N ALA A 257 -19.89 24.60 4.44
CA ALA A 257 -19.78 25.22 5.76
C ALA A 257 -19.27 24.22 6.81
N VAL A 258 -19.76 22.99 6.78
CA VAL A 258 -19.26 21.90 7.65
C VAL A 258 -17.81 21.56 7.29
N ARG A 259 -17.49 21.43 6.00
CA ARG A 259 -16.12 21.14 5.52
C ARG A 259 -15.13 22.24 5.91
N ALA A 260 -15.54 23.51 5.85
CA ALA A 260 -14.71 24.63 6.28
C ALA A 260 -14.39 24.55 7.78
N ASN A 261 -15.35 24.16 8.62
CA ASN A 261 -15.11 23.94 10.05
C ASN A 261 -14.15 22.77 10.30
N VAL A 262 -14.30 21.64 9.59
CA VAL A 262 -13.37 20.50 9.70
C VAL A 262 -11.95 20.92 9.31
N ARG A 263 -11.80 21.62 8.16
CA ARG A 263 -10.50 22.14 7.71
C ARG A 263 -9.89 23.10 8.71
N MET A 264 -10.69 24.03 9.26
CA MET A 264 -10.23 24.95 10.29
C MET A 264 -9.59 24.20 11.46
N TRP A 265 -10.21 23.13 11.96
CA TRP A 265 -9.63 22.30 13.03
C TRP A 265 -8.41 21.51 12.58
N MET A 266 -8.39 20.97 11.36
CA MET A 266 -7.20 20.30 10.81
C MET A 266 -5.99 21.23 10.75
N TYR A 267 -6.16 22.48 10.30
CA TYR A 267 -5.08 23.47 10.25
C TYR A 267 -4.77 24.08 11.62
N ALA A 268 -5.76 24.30 12.48
CA ALA A 268 -5.53 24.76 13.85
C ALA A 268 -4.73 23.72 14.65
N SER A 269 -4.96 22.43 14.41
CA SER A 269 -4.11 21.37 14.97
C SER A 269 -2.66 21.57 14.55
N ASP A 270 -2.39 21.83 13.27
CA ASP A 270 -1.02 21.89 12.70
C ASP A 270 -0.28 23.19 13.07
N GLY A 271 -0.99 24.33 13.12
CA GLY A 271 -0.40 25.65 13.36
C GLY A 271 -0.49 26.15 14.80
N THR A 272 -1.64 25.98 15.46
CA THR A 272 -1.94 26.63 16.74
C THR A 272 -1.68 25.71 17.92
N PHE A 273 -2.28 24.52 17.92
CA PHE A 273 -2.20 23.61 19.06
C PHE A 273 -0.89 22.83 19.10
N PHE A 274 -0.37 22.44 17.94
CA PHE A 274 0.80 21.58 17.88
C PHE A 274 2.08 22.26 18.37
N MET A 275 2.24 23.58 18.23
CA MET A 275 3.37 24.29 18.83
C MET A 275 3.47 24.08 20.35
N HIS A 276 2.33 23.86 21.01
CA HIS A 276 2.25 23.54 22.44
C HIS A 276 2.18 22.03 22.72
N GLY A 277 1.63 21.24 21.80
CA GLY A 277 1.59 19.77 21.90
C GLY A 277 2.97 19.12 21.67
N LEU A 278 3.83 19.73 20.85
CA LEU A 278 5.18 19.24 20.55
C LEU A 278 6.08 19.22 21.78
N SER A 279 6.00 20.26 22.59
CA SER A 279 6.77 20.34 23.85
C SER A 279 6.33 19.25 24.80
N ILE A 280 5.03 18.95 24.89
CA ILE A 280 4.51 17.83 25.70
C ILE A 280 5.02 16.49 25.15
N LEU A 281 4.88 16.25 23.83
CA LEU A 281 5.30 15.01 23.17
C LEU A 281 6.80 14.75 23.26
N TYR A 282 7.64 15.77 23.06
CA TYR A 282 9.09 15.65 23.17
C TYR A 282 9.53 15.47 24.63
N CYS A 283 8.90 16.15 25.59
CA CYS A 283 9.17 15.93 27.00
C CYS A 283 8.75 14.52 27.45
N SER A 284 7.68 13.95 26.90
CA SER A 284 7.27 12.57 27.21
C SER A 284 8.11 11.50 26.51
N GLY A 285 8.64 11.77 25.31
CA GLY A 285 9.46 10.81 24.55
C GLY A 285 10.94 10.80 24.92
N ALA A 286 11.43 11.86 25.57
CA ALA A 286 12.79 11.97 26.10
C ALA A 286 12.85 11.76 27.64
N ALA A 287 11.71 11.49 28.28
CA ALA A 287 11.69 11.18 29.71
C ALA A 287 12.41 9.83 29.94
N PRO A 288 13.43 9.76 30.79
CA PRO A 288 14.00 8.48 31.18
C PRO A 288 12.91 7.64 31.87
N ASP A 289 12.93 6.32 31.68
CA ASP A 289 11.99 5.34 32.26
C ASP A 289 12.02 5.25 33.81
N SER A 290 12.62 6.21 34.51
CA SER A 290 12.70 6.19 35.96
C SER A 290 11.47 6.81 36.61
N ALA A 291 10.59 5.93 37.10
CA ALA A 291 9.49 6.23 38.02
C ALA A 291 9.91 6.89 39.37
N GLU A 292 11.17 7.30 39.54
CA GLU A 292 11.69 7.89 40.78
C GLU A 292 11.76 9.42 40.77
N ALA A 293 11.68 10.10 39.61
CA ALA A 293 11.86 11.55 39.56
C ALA A 293 10.64 12.39 40.02
N ILE A 294 9.46 11.78 40.13
CA ILE A 294 8.21 12.49 40.50
C ILE A 294 8.02 12.56 42.03
N SER A 295 8.71 11.72 42.82
CA SER A 295 8.54 11.69 44.29
C SER A 295 9.20 12.89 45.01
N THR A 296 10.16 13.57 44.40
CA THR A 296 11.00 14.56 45.10
C THR A 296 10.43 15.99 45.06
N CYS A 297 9.43 16.25 44.22
CA CYS A 297 8.82 17.58 44.08
C CYS A 297 7.50 17.77 44.84
N LEU A 298 7.04 16.76 45.59
CA LEU A 298 5.75 16.79 46.32
C LEU A 298 5.89 16.78 47.85
N THR A 299 7.07 17.03 48.42
CA THR A 299 7.17 17.32 49.86
C THR A 299 6.87 18.79 50.13
N PRO A 300 5.79 19.14 50.84
CA PRO A 300 5.52 20.53 51.19
C PRO A 300 6.62 21.01 52.14
N GLN A 301 7.34 22.06 51.76
CA GLN A 301 8.13 22.83 52.71
C GLN A 301 7.18 23.38 53.77
N GLY A 302 7.41 22.99 55.03
CA GLY A 302 6.56 23.30 56.16
C GLY A 302 6.34 24.80 56.32
N VAL A 303 5.07 25.20 56.26
CA VAL A 303 4.59 26.51 56.73
C VAL A 303 4.51 26.43 58.25
N GLN A 304 5.40 27.11 58.97
CA GLN A 304 5.21 27.37 60.40
C GLN A 304 4.11 28.43 60.57
N ALA A 305 2.96 28.01 61.10
CA ALA A 305 1.95 28.92 61.63
C ALA A 305 2.29 29.21 63.10
N GLY A 306 2.63 30.47 63.41
CA GLY A 306 2.76 30.95 64.78
C GLY A 306 1.40 30.99 65.47
N VAL A 307 1.33 30.39 66.66
CA VAL A 307 0.20 30.55 67.59
C VAL A 307 0.59 31.64 68.58
N VAL A 308 -0.23 32.69 68.62
CA VAL A 308 -0.18 33.75 69.62
C VAL A 308 -0.75 33.22 70.93
N SER A 309 -0.04 33.45 72.03
CA SER A 309 -0.58 33.50 73.39
C SER A 309 -0.24 34.84 74.00
#